data_AF-K2NDR4-F1
#
_entry.id   AF-K2NDR4-F1
#
_cell.length_a   1.000
_cell.length_b   1.000
_cell.length_c   1.000
_cell.angle_alpha   90.00
_cell.angle_beta   90.00
_cell.angle_gamma   90.00
#
_symmetry.space_group_name_H-M   'P 1'
#
loop_
_entity.id
_entity.type
_entity.pdbx_description
1 polymer ?
#
loop_
_entity_poly.entity_id
_entity_poly.type
_entity_poly.pdbx_seq_one_letter_code
_entity_poly.pdbx_strand_id
1 'polypeptide(L)'
;MLVLYVLARHPSHGYNYSAALLEEAAQWHDVLTTSIDEGRVTTKKVVGGPGFWGLEAEIGMSRKTYFWFDFALRLFPTVPYIAKGDDDMFLRVPQYLVDLRTLPRHRTYWGVFIVHRPGDRFRFMNGLCATLARDVAEKFVSYKPLQRLVRLPYSKEREPGFLSLNMDHEDAMVGRALYEVRYEDV
;
A
#
# COMPACT_ATOMS: atom_id res chain seq x y z
N MET A 1 -5.67 19.47 0.29
CA MET A 1 -4.86 18.62 -0.60
C MET A 1 -5.53 17.26 -0.68
N LEU A 2 -5.90 16.79 -1.86
CA LEU A 2 -6.34 15.42 -2.10
C LEU A 2 -5.15 14.70 -2.73
N VAL A 3 -4.61 13.68 -2.09
CA VAL A 3 -3.53 12.88 -2.67
C VAL A 3 -4.16 11.86 -3.61
N LEU A 4 -3.84 11.95 -4.89
CA LEU A 4 -4.28 11.00 -5.92
C LEU A 4 -3.17 9.98 -6.24
N TYR A 5 -1.91 10.41 -6.21
CA TYR A 5 -0.79 9.57 -6.60
C TYR A 5 0.24 9.48 -5.50
N VAL A 6 0.61 8.25 -5.12
CA VAL A 6 1.71 7.98 -4.20
C VAL A 6 2.86 7.38 -5.00
N LEU A 7 4.00 8.06 -5.00
CA LEU A 7 5.17 7.68 -5.78
C LEU A 7 6.40 7.51 -4.89
N ALA A 8 7.44 6.91 -5.44
CA ALA A 8 8.74 6.77 -4.81
C ALA A 8 9.84 6.95 -5.88
N ARG A 9 11.11 6.90 -5.48
CA ARG A 9 12.22 7.19 -6.38
C ARG A 9 12.42 5.99 -7.32
N HIS A 10 12.17 6.16 -8.61
CA HIS A 10 12.22 5.08 -9.59
C HIS A 10 13.66 4.86 -10.12
N PRO A 11 14.10 3.60 -10.34
CA PRO A 11 15.46 3.28 -10.80
C PRO A 11 15.83 3.86 -12.18
N SER A 12 14.88 4.10 -13.07
CA SER A 12 15.14 4.68 -14.41
C SER A 12 15.75 6.08 -14.35
N HIS A 13 15.59 6.79 -13.24
CA HIS A 13 16.13 8.13 -13.01
C HIS A 13 17.25 8.13 -11.97
N GLY A 14 17.91 6.98 -11.78
CA GLY A 14 18.99 6.84 -10.79
C GLY A 14 18.53 7.13 -9.37
N TYR A 15 17.27 6.81 -9.06
CA TYR A 15 16.63 7.11 -7.78
C TYR A 15 16.54 8.61 -7.44
N ASN A 16 16.43 9.46 -8.46
CA ASN A 16 16.08 10.87 -8.31
C ASN A 16 14.66 11.14 -8.82
N TYR A 17 14.05 12.23 -8.36
CA TYR A 17 12.80 12.72 -8.94
C TYR A 17 13.08 13.37 -10.30
N SER A 18 12.31 12.99 -11.32
CA SER A 18 12.45 13.56 -12.65
C SER A 18 11.90 14.98 -12.70
N ALA A 19 12.38 15.79 -13.65
CA ALA A 19 11.85 17.14 -13.85
C ALA A 19 10.34 17.15 -14.14
N ALA A 20 9.87 16.18 -14.95
CA ALA A 20 8.46 16.04 -15.27
C ALA A 20 7.59 15.75 -14.02
N LEU A 21 8.06 14.88 -13.12
CA LEU A 21 7.36 14.61 -11.85
C LEU A 21 7.30 15.87 -10.97
N LEU A 22 8.37 16.66 -10.93
CA LEU A 22 8.41 17.91 -10.15
C LEU A 22 7.45 18.95 -10.72
N GLU A 23 7.38 19.07 -12.04
CA GLU A 23 6.45 19.95 -12.74
C GLU A 23 4.99 19.53 -12.48
N GLU A 24 4.68 18.24 -12.63
CA GLU A 24 3.34 17.69 -12.38
C GLU A 24 2.90 17.91 -10.92
N ALA A 25 3.78 17.61 -9.97
CA ALA A 25 3.50 17.83 -8.55
C ALA A 25 3.29 19.32 -8.21
N ALA A 26 4.03 20.21 -8.87
CA ALA A 26 3.88 21.65 -8.71
C ALA A 26 2.59 22.20 -9.37
N GLN A 27 2.11 21.55 -10.43
CA GLN A 27 0.91 21.95 -11.15
C GLN A 27 -0.38 21.48 -10.47
N TRP A 28 -0.43 20.21 -10.05
CA TRP A 28 -1.68 19.57 -9.62
C TRP A 28 -1.84 19.46 -8.11
N HIS A 29 -0.74 19.51 -7.36
CA HIS A 29 -0.75 19.42 -5.89
C HIS A 29 -1.49 18.18 -5.35
N ASP A 30 -1.42 17.06 -6.06
CA ASP A 30 -2.07 15.78 -5.74
C ASP A 30 -1.09 14.59 -5.68
N VAL A 31 0.20 14.86 -5.86
CA VAL A 31 1.28 13.87 -5.79
C VAL A 31 1.95 13.87 -4.42
N LEU A 32 2.09 12.69 -3.81
CA LEU A 32 2.91 12.46 -2.62
C LEU A 32 4.06 11.52 -2.95
N THR A 33 5.29 12.00 -2.81
CA THR A 33 6.49 11.18 -2.99
C THR A 33 7.04 10.70 -1.65
N THR A 34 7.32 9.41 -1.53
CA THR A 34 8.07 8.87 -0.39
C THR A 34 9.57 8.92 -0.65
N SER A 35 10.37 8.91 0.41
CA SER A 35 11.84 8.97 0.32
C SER A 35 12.48 7.60 0.06
N ILE A 36 11.71 6.55 -0.19
CA ILE A 36 12.27 5.23 -0.49
C ILE A 36 12.74 5.16 -1.94
N ASP A 37 13.68 4.26 -2.18
CA ASP A 37 13.98 3.77 -3.51
C ASP A 37 12.99 2.66 -3.85
N GLU A 38 12.34 2.79 -5.01
CA GLU A 38 11.56 1.70 -5.57
C GLU A 38 12.48 0.55 -5.98
N GLY A 39 11.93 -0.65 -6.00
CA GLY A 39 12.70 -1.79 -6.46
C GLY A 39 12.81 -1.87 -7.97
N ARG A 40 13.85 -2.54 -8.45
CA ARG A 40 14.00 -2.82 -9.87
C ARG A 40 13.02 -3.91 -10.31
N VAL A 41 12.29 -3.65 -11.40
CA VAL A 41 11.52 -4.68 -12.10
C VAL A 41 12.49 -5.67 -12.73
N THR A 42 12.31 -6.97 -12.45
CA THR A 42 13.21 -8.04 -12.93
C THR A 42 12.51 -9.12 -13.75
N THR A 43 11.19 -9.01 -13.91
CA THR A 43 10.39 -9.96 -14.70
C THR A 43 9.93 -9.33 -16.02
N LYS A 44 9.27 -10.13 -16.85
CA LYS A 44 8.68 -9.71 -18.13
C LYS A 44 7.17 -9.45 -18.03
N LYS A 45 6.67 -9.17 -16.82
CA LYS A 45 5.26 -8.81 -16.63
C LYS A 45 4.94 -7.56 -17.47
N VAL A 46 3.73 -7.51 -17.98
CA VAL A 46 3.19 -6.36 -18.73
C VAL A 46 2.16 -5.66 -17.87
N VAL A 47 2.02 -4.35 -18.05
CA VAL A 47 1.00 -3.52 -17.37
C VAL A 47 -0.40 -4.08 -17.64
N GLY A 48 -1.25 -4.16 -16.60
CA GLY A 48 -2.57 -4.79 -16.67
C GLY A 48 -2.59 -6.33 -16.82
N GLY A 49 -1.43 -6.97 -17.03
CA GLY A 49 -1.31 -8.43 -17.09
C GLY A 49 -1.13 -9.07 -15.72
N PRO A 50 -1.51 -10.35 -15.53
CA PRO A 50 -1.22 -11.09 -14.30
C PRO A 50 0.29 -11.32 -14.15
N GLY A 51 0.76 -11.46 -12.91
CA GLY A 51 2.12 -11.88 -12.61
C GLY A 51 2.76 -11.10 -11.47
N PHE A 52 4.07 -11.21 -11.39
CA PHE A 52 4.93 -10.67 -10.34
C PHE A 52 5.98 -9.76 -10.98
N TRP A 53 6.21 -8.55 -10.46
CA TRP A 53 7.15 -7.58 -11.04
C TRP A 53 8.62 -7.83 -10.66
N GLY A 54 8.86 -8.68 -9.66
CA GLY A 54 10.18 -8.95 -9.14
C GLY A 54 10.29 -8.52 -7.69
N LEU A 55 11.07 -9.27 -6.91
CA LEU A 55 11.03 -9.15 -5.45
C LEU A 55 11.38 -7.76 -4.92
N GLU A 56 12.36 -7.09 -5.52
CA GLU A 56 12.68 -5.72 -5.13
C GLU A 56 11.48 -4.79 -5.35
N ALA A 57 10.86 -4.88 -6.53
CA ALA A 57 9.73 -4.02 -6.91
C ALA A 57 8.54 -4.23 -5.95
N GLU A 58 8.22 -5.48 -5.63
CA GLU A 58 7.13 -5.80 -4.69
C GLU A 58 7.42 -5.34 -3.26
N ILE A 59 8.67 -5.48 -2.79
CA ILE A 59 9.09 -4.94 -1.49
C ILE A 59 9.01 -3.42 -1.51
N GLY A 60 9.40 -2.77 -2.61
CA GLY A 60 9.20 -1.34 -2.84
C GLY A 60 7.73 -0.95 -2.71
N MET A 61 6.82 -1.71 -3.31
CA MET A 61 5.38 -1.48 -3.24
C MET A 61 4.86 -1.65 -1.81
N SER A 62 5.25 -2.71 -1.11
CA SER A 62 4.91 -2.93 0.31
C SER A 62 5.34 -1.77 1.21
N ARG A 63 6.55 -1.25 0.99
CA ARG A 63 7.05 -0.07 1.72
C ARG A 63 6.22 1.16 1.39
N LYS A 64 5.92 1.37 0.11
CA LYS A 64 5.09 2.49 -0.35
C LYS A 64 3.69 2.44 0.29
N THR A 65 3.05 1.29 0.30
CA THR A 65 1.75 1.05 0.95
C THR A 65 1.80 1.37 2.44
N TYR A 66 2.83 0.91 3.16
CA TYR A 66 3.00 1.27 4.58
C TYR A 66 3.11 2.79 4.76
N PHE A 67 3.98 3.44 3.99
CA PHE A 67 4.20 4.88 4.13
C PHE A 67 2.96 5.68 3.72
N TRP A 68 2.18 5.24 2.74
CA TRP A 68 0.91 5.86 2.39
C TRP A 68 -0.01 5.95 3.60
N PHE A 69 -0.29 4.83 4.29
CA PHE A 69 -1.15 4.84 5.47
C PHE A 69 -0.54 5.66 6.62
N ASP A 70 0.77 5.54 6.87
CA ASP A 70 1.46 6.31 7.93
C ASP A 70 1.39 7.83 7.68
N PHE A 71 1.56 8.26 6.42
CA PHE A 71 1.41 9.67 6.03
C PHE A 71 -0.03 10.14 6.06
N ALA A 72 -0.97 9.37 5.50
CA ALA A 72 -2.38 9.73 5.43
C ALA A 72 -2.97 9.96 6.83
N LEU A 73 -2.60 9.14 7.81
CA LEU A 73 -3.01 9.31 9.20
C LEU A 73 -2.56 10.63 9.82
N ARG A 74 -1.39 11.16 9.42
CA ARG A 74 -0.82 12.41 9.93
C ARG A 74 -1.34 13.64 9.18
N LEU A 75 -1.45 13.54 7.85
CA LEU A 75 -1.89 14.65 6.99
C LEU A 75 -3.40 14.88 7.06
N PHE A 76 -4.17 13.82 7.28
CA PHE A 76 -5.62 13.85 7.30
C PHE A 76 -6.14 13.36 8.66
N PRO A 77 -6.03 14.17 9.73
CA PRO A 77 -6.35 13.72 11.08
C PRO A 77 -7.85 13.41 11.31
N THR A 78 -8.73 13.92 10.45
CA THR A 78 -10.19 13.82 10.63
C THR A 78 -10.89 12.90 9.65
N VAL A 79 -10.19 12.31 8.67
CA VAL A 79 -10.85 11.43 7.68
C VAL A 79 -11.24 10.10 8.31
N PRO A 80 -12.47 9.60 8.06
CA PRO A 80 -12.95 8.34 8.62
C PRO A 80 -12.37 7.12 7.90
N TYR A 81 -12.02 7.27 6.62
CA TYR A 81 -11.52 6.21 5.76
C TYR A 81 -10.27 6.65 5.02
N ILE A 82 -9.38 5.69 4.78
CA ILE A 82 -8.18 5.84 3.93
C ILE A 82 -8.22 4.68 2.94
N ALA A 83 -8.15 5.01 1.65
CA ALA A 83 -8.16 4.02 0.58
C ALA A 83 -6.79 3.91 -0.09
N LYS A 84 -6.46 2.72 -0.59
CA LYS A 84 -5.41 2.45 -1.58
C LYS A 84 -6.10 1.83 -2.79
N GLY A 85 -5.69 2.20 -3.99
CA GLY A 85 -6.07 1.53 -5.23
C GLY A 85 -4.93 1.62 -6.23
N ASP A 86 -4.94 0.72 -7.20
CA ASP A 86 -3.99 0.73 -8.30
C ASP A 86 -4.36 1.79 -9.34
N ASP A 87 -3.40 2.25 -10.14
CA ASP A 87 -3.61 3.27 -11.17
C ASP A 87 -4.19 2.71 -12.48
N ASP A 88 -4.27 1.38 -12.60
CA ASP A 88 -4.85 0.65 -13.73
C ASP A 88 -6.29 0.14 -13.47
N MET A 89 -6.94 0.62 -12.39
CA MET A 89 -8.33 0.29 -12.06
C MET A 89 -9.33 1.40 -12.42
N PHE A 90 -10.60 1.03 -12.56
CA PHE A 90 -11.71 1.97 -12.75
C PHE A 90 -12.57 2.07 -11.49
N LEU A 91 -12.64 3.26 -10.88
CA LEU A 91 -13.48 3.52 -9.71
C LEU A 91 -14.72 4.36 -10.06
N ARG A 92 -15.90 3.82 -9.76
CA ARG A 92 -17.16 4.57 -9.82
C ARG A 92 -17.30 5.50 -8.62
N VAL A 93 -16.60 6.64 -8.66
CA VAL A 93 -16.48 7.56 -7.50
C VAL A 93 -17.83 7.93 -6.87
N PRO A 94 -18.90 8.31 -7.61
CA PRO A 94 -20.18 8.65 -6.97
C PRO A 94 -20.78 7.49 -6.18
N GLN A 95 -20.71 6.27 -6.72
CA GLN A 95 -21.20 5.06 -6.05
C GLN A 95 -20.35 4.75 -4.82
N TYR A 96 -19.02 4.77 -4.98
CA TYR A 96 -18.08 4.55 -3.89
C TYR A 96 -18.34 5.49 -2.70
N LEU A 97 -18.56 6.79 -2.96
CA LEU A 97 -18.90 7.76 -1.92
C LEU A 97 -20.26 7.50 -1.24
N VAL A 98 -21.24 6.97 -1.96
CA VAL A 98 -22.53 6.55 -1.39
C VAL A 98 -22.33 5.33 -0.49
N ASP A 99 -21.57 4.34 -0.94
CA ASP A 99 -21.29 3.13 -0.18
C ASP A 99 -20.54 3.46 1.11
N LEU A 100 -19.53 4.33 1.07
CA LEU A 100 -18.80 4.79 2.27
C LEU A 100 -19.71 5.39 3.35
N ARG A 101 -20.86 6.00 2.98
CA ARG A 101 -21.81 6.55 3.97
C ARG A 101 -22.54 5.47 4.75
N THR A 102 -22.58 4.24 4.23
CA THR A 102 -23.26 3.09 4.84
C THR A 102 -22.34 2.25 5.70
N LEU A 103 -21.01 2.38 5.52
CA LEU A 103 -20.04 1.60 6.26
C LEU A 103 -19.88 2.10 7.71
N PRO A 104 -19.54 1.21 8.66
CA PRO A 104 -19.11 1.64 9.99
C PRO A 104 -17.86 2.54 9.91
N ARG A 105 -17.73 3.52 10.80
CA ARG A 105 -16.54 4.41 10.84
C ARG A 105 -15.34 3.81 11.56
N HIS A 106 -15.54 2.65 12.19
CA HIS A 106 -14.53 1.92 12.94
C HIS A 106 -14.52 0.47 12.47
N ARG A 107 -13.40 -0.22 12.64
CA ARG A 107 -13.26 -1.66 12.34
C ARG A 107 -13.58 -2.04 10.90
N THR A 108 -13.61 -1.08 9.98
CA THR A 108 -13.89 -1.36 8.57
C THR A 108 -12.59 -1.63 7.85
N TYR A 109 -12.48 -2.83 7.31
CA TYR A 109 -11.57 -3.15 6.22
C TYR A 109 -12.50 -3.58 5.09
N TRP A 110 -12.61 -2.76 4.04
CA TRP A 110 -13.59 -2.93 2.97
C TRP A 110 -12.96 -3.00 1.58
N GLY A 111 -13.35 -4.04 0.83
CA GLY A 111 -12.76 -4.43 -0.45
C GLY A 111 -13.04 -5.90 -0.76
N VAL A 112 -12.38 -6.45 -1.77
CA VAL A 112 -12.56 -7.86 -2.19
C VAL A 112 -11.60 -8.77 -1.43
N PHE A 113 -12.12 -9.55 -0.48
CA PHE A 113 -11.29 -10.47 0.31
C PHE A 113 -10.86 -11.72 -0.48
N ILE A 114 -9.57 -12.05 -0.40
CA ILE A 114 -8.98 -13.27 -0.94
C ILE A 114 -8.04 -13.91 0.08
N VAL A 115 -7.62 -15.14 -0.19
CA VAL A 115 -6.65 -15.91 0.60
C VAL A 115 -5.36 -16.00 -0.21
N HIS A 116 -4.20 -15.80 0.43
CA HIS A 116 -2.92 -15.73 -0.30
C HIS A 116 -2.49 -17.12 -0.75
N ARG A 117 -2.44 -18.09 0.17
CA ARG A 117 -2.22 -19.51 -0.12
C ARG A 117 -3.22 -20.39 0.61
N PRO A 118 -3.62 -21.54 0.05
CA PRO A 118 -4.42 -22.52 0.76
C PRO A 118 -3.77 -22.87 2.11
N GLY A 119 -4.52 -22.69 3.21
CA GLY A 119 -4.03 -22.93 4.58
C GLY A 119 -3.55 -21.69 5.33
N ASP A 120 -3.45 -20.52 4.67
CA ASP A 120 -3.19 -19.27 5.37
C ASP A 120 -4.33 -18.93 6.34
N ARG A 121 -3.95 -18.43 7.53
CA ARG A 121 -4.89 -18.14 8.62
C ARG A 121 -5.51 -16.74 8.52
N PHE A 122 -5.12 -15.96 7.52
CA PHE A 122 -5.60 -14.59 7.33
C PHE A 122 -6.12 -14.40 5.90
N ARG A 123 -7.06 -13.48 5.77
CA ARG A 123 -7.53 -12.97 4.48
C ARG A 123 -6.99 -11.56 4.30
N PHE A 124 -6.94 -11.12 3.06
CA PHE A 124 -6.53 -9.76 2.73
C PHE A 124 -7.32 -9.25 1.53
N MET A 125 -7.26 -7.95 1.29
CA MET A 125 -7.99 -7.32 0.19
C MET A 125 -7.18 -7.35 -1.08
N ASN A 126 -7.79 -7.81 -2.17
CA ASN A 126 -7.16 -7.74 -3.48
C ASN A 126 -6.80 -6.29 -3.87
N GLY A 127 -5.67 -6.11 -4.55
CA GLY A 127 -4.99 -4.82 -4.78
C GLY A 127 -5.75 -3.76 -5.55
N LEU A 128 -6.86 -4.14 -6.20
CA LEU A 128 -7.74 -3.25 -6.96
C LEU A 128 -8.09 -1.98 -6.17
N CYS A 129 -8.70 -2.15 -5.00
CA CYS A 129 -8.99 -1.06 -4.07
C CYS A 129 -9.30 -1.63 -2.68
N ALA A 130 -8.56 -1.18 -1.67
CA ALA A 130 -8.76 -1.49 -0.27
C ALA A 130 -9.06 -0.21 0.51
N THR A 131 -10.11 -0.23 1.32
CA THR A 131 -10.52 0.91 2.15
C THR A 131 -10.46 0.53 3.61
N LEU A 132 -9.66 1.24 4.39
CA LEU A 132 -9.54 1.03 5.84
C LEU A 132 -10.23 2.17 6.56
N ALA A 133 -11.01 1.86 7.58
CA ALA A 133 -11.33 2.82 8.63
C ALA A 133 -10.04 3.30 9.31
N ARG A 134 -10.08 4.52 9.83
CA ARG A 134 -8.92 5.15 10.45
C ARG A 134 -8.26 4.27 11.52
N ASP A 135 -9.05 3.68 12.41
CA ASP A 135 -8.54 2.85 13.50
C ASP A 135 -7.88 1.55 12.99
N VAL A 136 -8.37 0.99 11.88
CA VAL A 136 -7.74 -0.15 11.20
C VAL A 136 -6.40 0.26 10.61
N ALA A 137 -6.33 1.42 9.95
CA ALA A 137 -5.07 1.96 9.43
C ALA A 137 -4.07 2.25 10.56
N GLU A 138 -4.51 2.81 11.69
CA GLU A 138 -3.67 3.02 12.88
C GLU A 138 -3.09 1.72 13.41
N LYS A 139 -3.91 0.66 13.47
CA LYS A 139 -3.45 -0.67 13.91
C LYS A 139 -2.45 -1.27 12.93
N PHE A 140 -2.71 -1.19 11.64
CA PHE A 140 -1.78 -1.61 10.60
C PHE A 140 -0.41 -0.94 10.76
N VAL A 141 -0.35 0.39 10.83
CA VAL A 141 0.94 1.10 10.92
C VAL A 141 1.64 0.90 12.28
N SER A 142 0.89 0.53 13.33
CA SER A 142 1.42 0.28 14.67
C SER A 142 2.20 -1.03 14.80
N TYR A 143 2.07 -1.96 13.84
CA TYR A 143 2.73 -3.26 13.89
C TYR A 143 4.26 -3.12 13.82
N LYS A 144 4.92 -3.28 14.97
CA LYS A 144 6.35 -2.95 15.16
C LYS A 144 7.32 -3.72 14.25
N PRO A 145 7.15 -5.03 14.00
CA PRO A 145 8.01 -5.76 13.06
C PRO A 145 8.00 -5.14 11.66
N LEU A 146 6.81 -4.87 11.12
CA LEU A 146 6.66 -4.21 9.81
C LEU A 146 7.21 -2.79 9.82
N GLN A 147 6.87 -2.01 10.85
CA GLN A 147 7.37 -0.65 11.05
C GLN A 147 8.90 -0.58 10.99
N ARG A 148 9.61 -1.57 11.54
CA ARG A 148 11.07 -1.64 11.46
C ARG A 148 11.54 -1.96 10.04
N LEU A 149 10.98 -3.00 9.42
CA LEU A 149 11.42 -3.51 8.11
C LEU A 149 11.23 -2.49 6.98
N VAL A 150 10.12 -1.75 6.96
CA VAL A 150 9.82 -0.78 5.88
C VAL A 150 10.83 0.38 5.81
N ARG A 151 11.55 0.65 6.90
CA ARG A 151 12.61 1.68 6.96
C ARG A 151 13.98 1.17 6.52
N LEU A 152 14.15 -0.14 6.37
CA LEU A 152 15.41 -0.73 5.93
C LEU A 152 15.46 -0.81 4.41
N PRO A 153 16.61 -0.53 3.78
CA PRO A 153 16.80 -0.86 2.37
C PRO A 153 16.78 -2.38 2.17
N TYR A 154 16.25 -2.82 1.03
CA TYR A 154 16.32 -4.22 0.64
C TYR A 154 17.77 -4.65 0.42
N SER A 155 18.09 -5.86 0.84
CA SER A 155 19.29 -6.58 0.44
C SER A 155 19.02 -8.09 0.51
N LYS A 156 19.81 -8.89 -0.21
CA LYS A 156 19.63 -10.35 -0.24
C LYS A 156 19.76 -10.99 1.14
N GLU A 157 20.60 -10.45 2.01
CA GLU A 157 20.78 -10.93 3.39
C GLU A 157 19.54 -10.67 4.25
N ARG A 158 18.78 -9.60 3.98
CA ARG A 158 17.57 -9.23 4.72
C ARG A 158 16.29 -9.81 4.13
N GLU A 159 16.37 -10.40 2.94
CA GLU A 159 15.23 -10.96 2.20
C GLU A 159 14.32 -11.84 3.05
N PRO A 160 14.83 -12.79 3.88
CA PRO A 160 13.96 -13.61 4.71
C PRO A 160 13.08 -12.80 5.67
N GLY A 161 13.57 -11.66 6.16
CA GLY A 161 12.81 -10.75 7.01
C GLY A 161 11.64 -10.12 6.28
N PHE A 162 11.85 -9.62 5.06
CA PHE A 162 10.79 -9.07 4.21
C PHE A 162 9.73 -10.13 3.88
N LEU A 163 10.16 -11.33 3.46
CA LEU A 163 9.27 -12.43 3.10
C LEU A 163 8.45 -12.96 4.28
N SER A 164 9.01 -12.94 5.50
CA SER A 164 8.31 -13.39 6.71
C SER A 164 7.02 -12.61 7.01
N LEU A 165 6.94 -11.37 6.52
CA LEU A 165 5.79 -10.49 6.64
C LEU A 165 5.04 -10.29 5.30
N ASN A 166 5.26 -11.18 4.34
CA ASN A 166 4.62 -11.13 3.02
C ASN A 166 4.91 -9.83 2.23
N MET A 167 6.05 -9.16 2.48
CA MET A 167 6.38 -7.90 1.79
C MET A 167 6.68 -8.07 0.29
N ASP A 168 6.68 -9.30 -0.22
CA ASP A 168 6.68 -9.62 -1.64
C ASP A 168 5.29 -9.52 -2.29
N HIS A 169 4.24 -9.21 -1.53
CA HIS A 169 2.87 -8.94 -2.00
C HIS A 169 2.24 -7.92 -1.02
N GLU A 170 2.15 -6.65 -1.39
CA GLU A 170 1.77 -5.55 -0.50
C GLU A 170 0.40 -5.73 0.16
N ASP A 171 -0.56 -6.26 -0.58
CA ASP A 171 -1.90 -6.45 -0.05
C ASP A 171 -1.95 -7.56 1.00
N ALA A 172 -1.22 -8.66 0.75
CA ALA A 172 -1.07 -9.76 1.69
C ALA A 172 -0.31 -9.29 2.93
N MET A 173 0.67 -8.40 2.79
CA MET A 173 1.37 -7.76 3.90
C MET A 173 0.42 -6.95 4.79
N VAL A 174 -0.54 -6.20 4.22
CA VAL A 174 -1.56 -5.47 5.00
C VAL A 174 -2.41 -6.45 5.81
N GLY A 175 -2.96 -7.48 5.17
CA GLY A 175 -3.76 -8.49 5.86
C GLY A 175 -2.97 -9.25 6.93
N ARG A 176 -1.71 -9.60 6.64
CA ARG A 176 -0.81 -10.27 7.59
C ARG A 176 -0.57 -9.41 8.82
N ALA A 177 -0.25 -8.13 8.63
CA ALA A 177 0.00 -7.21 9.74
C ALA A 177 -1.25 -7.02 10.62
N LEU A 178 -2.44 -6.89 10.02
CA LEU A 178 -3.71 -6.80 10.75
C LEU A 178 -4.03 -8.07 11.55
N TYR A 179 -3.76 -9.24 10.97
CA TYR A 179 -3.89 -10.52 11.66
C TYR A 179 -2.94 -10.64 12.86
N GLU A 180 -1.67 -10.26 12.70
CA GLU A 180 -0.66 -10.36 13.76
C GLU A 180 -0.92 -9.42 14.94
N VAL A 181 -1.51 -8.25 14.72
CA VAL A 181 -1.94 -7.35 15.80
C VAL A 181 -3.24 -7.78 16.48
N ARG A 182 -3.76 -8.97 16.12
CA ARG A 182 -5.01 -9.55 16.64
C ARG A 182 -6.16 -8.56 16.60
N TYR A 183 -6.33 -7.89 15.47
CA TYR A 183 -7.54 -7.11 15.25
C TYR A 183 -8.68 -8.09 14.97
N GLU A 184 -9.20 -8.72 16.03
CA GLU A 184 -10.36 -9.60 15.97
C GLU A 184 -11.52 -8.79 15.37
N ASP A 185 -12.18 -9.35 14.34
CA ASP A 185 -13.26 -8.77 13.53
C ASP A 185 -12.87 -7.91 12.30
N VAL A 186 -11.68 -8.11 11.73
CA VAL A 186 -11.34 -7.67 10.36
C VAL A 186 -10.86 -8.84 9.51
#